data_AF-A0A523XU58-F1
#
_entry.id   AF-A0A523XU58-F1
#
_cell.length_a   1.000
_cell.length_b   1.000
_cell.length_c   1.000
_cell.angle_alpha   90.00
_cell.angle_beta   90.00
_cell.angle_gamma   90.00
#
_symmetry.space_group_name_H-M   'P 1'
#
loop_
_entity.id
_entity.type
_entity.pdbx_description
1 polymer ?
#
loop_
_entity_poly.entity_id
_entity_poly.type
_entity_poly.pdbx_seq_one_letter_code
_entity_poly.pdbx_strand_id
1 'polypeptide(L)'
;MRNFSWREFIIPCLIKVSGYSAILFVGLIFLFLIHEGTPALAKIPVSTLFSTRWYPIESNFGLLPLIGGTVVVTIGAAIFAIPLGLATAIYIAEIAPRWAREILKPLVEVLGGLPSVMLGFLGILVVTPFVRTTL
;
A
#
# COMPACT_ATOMS: atom_id res chain seq x y z
N MET A 1 22.58 -0.47 -45.32
CA MET A 1 23.38 -0.95 -44.17
C MET A 1 22.72 -0.41 -42.90
N ARG A 2 22.06 -1.26 -42.09
CA ARG A 2 21.38 -0.84 -40.85
C ARG A 2 22.45 -0.39 -39.85
N ASN A 3 22.46 0.89 -39.48
CA ASN A 3 23.33 1.41 -38.42
C ASN A 3 22.97 0.70 -37.12
N PHE A 4 23.84 -0.22 -36.67
CA PHE A 4 23.75 -0.86 -35.36
C PHE A 4 23.98 0.22 -34.28
N SER A 5 22.90 0.81 -33.79
CA SER A 5 22.94 1.80 -32.73
C SER A 5 23.08 1.09 -31.39
N TRP A 6 24.19 1.29 -30.68
CA TRP A 6 24.45 0.73 -29.34
C TRP A 6 23.30 0.94 -28.33
N ARG A 7 22.46 1.96 -28.54
CA ARG A 7 21.27 2.25 -27.74
C ARG A 7 20.18 1.17 -27.88
N GLU A 8 20.06 0.52 -29.04
CA GLU A 8 19.09 -0.55 -29.29
C GLU A 8 19.43 -1.83 -28.51
N PHE A 9 20.68 -1.99 -28.05
CA PHE A 9 21.08 -3.14 -27.25
C PHE A 9 21.03 -2.83 -25.74
N ILE A 10 21.49 -1.64 -25.33
CA ILE A 10 21.59 -1.26 -23.91
C ILE A 10 20.21 -1.08 -23.27
N ILE A 11 19.28 -0.38 -23.94
CA ILE A 11 17.97 -0.07 -23.36
C ILE A 11 17.15 -1.35 -23.11
N PRO A 12 17.02 -2.30 -24.07
CA PRO A 12 16.30 -3.53 -23.81
C PRO A 12 16.99 -4.43 -22.78
N CYS A 13 18.33 -4.40 -22.71
CA CYS A 13 19.08 -5.15 -21.69
C CYS A 13 18.75 -4.62 -20.28
N LEU A 14 18.79 -3.30 -20.06
CA LEU A 14 18.43 -2.69 -18.78
C LEU A 14 16.98 -2.99 -18.38
N ILE A 15 16.04 -2.89 -19.31
CA ILE A 15 14.63 -3.21 -19.05
C ILE A 15 14.48 -4.68 -18.65
N LYS A 16 15.15 -5.60 -19.36
CA LYS A 16 15.12 -7.04 -19.04
C LYS A 16 15.72 -7.33 -17.67
N VAL A 17 16.88 -6.76 -17.35
CA VAL A 17 17.53 -6.93 -16.04
C VAL A 17 16.64 -6.37 -14.93
N SER A 18 16.05 -5.19 -15.12
CA SER A 18 15.09 -4.62 -14.17
C SER A 18 13.89 -5.56 -13.96
N GLY A 19 13.31 -6.09 -15.04
CA GLY A 19 12.19 -7.03 -14.96
C GLY A 19 12.56 -8.34 -14.25
N TYR A 20 13.68 -8.97 -14.62
CA TYR A 20 14.16 -10.19 -13.96
C TYR A 20 14.51 -9.97 -12.49
N SER A 21 15.08 -8.82 -12.15
CA SER A 21 15.38 -8.47 -10.76
C SER A 21 14.10 -8.35 -9.92
N ALA A 22 13.04 -7.73 -10.46
CA ALA A 22 11.76 -7.65 -9.76
C ALA A 22 11.16 -9.03 -9.48
N ILE A 23 11.19 -9.93 -10.48
CA ILE A 23 10.73 -11.31 -10.33
C ILE A 23 11.56 -12.04 -9.27
N LEU A 24 12.89 -11.88 -9.30
CA LEU A 24 13.80 -12.47 -8.32
C LEU A 24 13.46 -12.00 -6.90
N PHE A 25 13.30 -10.69 -6.69
CA PHE A 25 13.00 -10.14 -5.37
C PHE A 25 11.64 -10.61 -4.85
N VAL A 26 10.60 -10.61 -5.69
CA VAL A 26 9.29 -11.14 -5.31
C VAL A 26 9.38 -12.62 -4.94
N GLY A 27 10.14 -13.40 -5.70
CA GLY A 27 10.40 -14.81 -5.38
C GLY A 27 11.12 -15.00 -4.05
N LEU A 28 12.15 -14.18 -3.77
CA LEU A 28 12.88 -14.21 -2.51
C LEU A 28 11.99 -13.83 -1.31
N ILE A 29 11.15 -12.79 -1.46
CA ILE A 29 10.17 -12.41 -0.43
C ILE A 29 9.20 -13.57 -0.15
N PHE A 30 8.72 -14.22 -1.19
CA PHE A 30 7.81 -15.36 -1.04
C PHE A 30 8.47 -16.54 -0.32
N LEU A 31 9.70 -16.90 -0.68
CA LEU A 31 10.46 -17.95 0.00
C LEU A 31 10.74 -17.59 1.47
N PHE A 32 11.10 -16.33 1.74
CA PHE A 32 11.29 -15.82 3.09
C PHE A 32 10.00 -15.93 3.93
N LEU A 33 8.85 -15.57 3.36
CA LEU A 33 7.56 -15.69 4.05
C LEU A 33 7.20 -17.15 4.39
N ILE A 34 7.51 -18.10 3.51
CA ILE A 34 7.32 -19.52 3.81
C ILE A 34 8.26 -19.97 4.94
N HIS A 35 9.54 -19.58 4.85
CA HIS A 35 10.54 -19.95 5.85
C HIS A 35 10.17 -19.42 7.25
N GLU A 36 9.78 -18.16 7.35
CA GLU A 36 9.40 -17.54 8.64
C GLU A 36 7.97 -17.88 9.08
N GLY A 37 7.06 -18.16 8.14
CA GLY A 37 5.67 -18.47 8.43
C GLY A 37 5.42 -19.92 8.85
N THR A 38 6.21 -20.87 8.35
CA THR A 38 6.02 -22.30 8.64
C THR A 38 6.17 -22.67 10.12
N PRO A 39 7.12 -22.12 10.92
CA PRO A 39 7.22 -22.42 12.35
C PRO A 39 6.00 -21.95 13.14
N ALA A 40 5.35 -20.86 12.71
CA ALA A 40 4.11 -20.39 13.32
C ALA A 40 2.96 -21.36 13.00
N LEU A 41 2.77 -21.69 11.71
CA LEU A 41 1.71 -22.60 11.25
C LEU A 41 1.84 -24.03 11.81
N ALA A 42 3.07 -24.53 11.99
CA ALA A 42 3.31 -25.88 12.50
C ALA A 42 2.91 -26.05 13.99
N LYS A 43 2.85 -24.97 14.76
CA LYS A 43 2.53 -25.00 16.20
C LYS A 43 1.04 -24.79 16.50
N ILE A 44 0.25 -24.36 15.51
CA ILE A 44 -1.12 -23.90 15.74
C ILE A 44 -2.10 -24.78 14.95
N PRO A 45 -3.18 -25.28 15.57
CA PRO A 45 -4.21 -26.00 14.83
C PRO A 45 -4.93 -25.07 13.84
N VAL A 46 -5.22 -25.59 12.64
CA VAL A 46 -5.84 -24.84 11.53
C VAL A 46 -7.19 -24.22 11.92
N SER A 47 -7.92 -24.83 12.87
CA SER A 47 -9.18 -24.29 13.40
C SER A 47 -9.02 -22.91 14.05
N THR A 48 -7.87 -22.62 14.67
CA THR A 48 -7.57 -21.33 15.28
C THR A 48 -7.42 -20.22 14.25
N LEU A 49 -7.09 -20.54 12.99
CA LEU A 49 -7.03 -19.55 11.90
C LEU A 49 -8.40 -18.93 11.61
N PHE A 50 -9.48 -19.66 11.86
CA PHE A 50 -10.85 -19.15 11.74
C PHE A 50 -11.40 -18.59 13.06
N SER A 51 -10.55 -18.40 14.07
CA SER A 51 -10.92 -17.74 15.31
C SER A 51 -11.24 -16.25 15.08
N THR A 52 -12.14 -15.71 15.90
CA THR A 52 -12.48 -14.28 15.93
C THR A 52 -11.51 -13.45 16.76
N ARG A 53 -10.54 -14.09 17.44
CA ARG A 53 -9.54 -13.41 18.28
C ARG A 53 -8.16 -13.43 17.63
N TRP A 54 -7.57 -12.24 17.54
CA TRP A 54 -6.15 -12.04 17.24
C TRP A 54 -5.42 -11.67 18.53
N TYR A 55 -4.77 -12.65 19.17
CA TYR A 55 -3.98 -12.45 20.37
C TYR A 55 -2.75 -13.38 20.36
N PRO A 56 -1.68 -13.01 19.65
CA PRO A 56 -0.50 -13.85 19.46
C PRO A 56 0.19 -14.30 20.76
N ILE A 57 0.06 -13.51 21.84
CA ILE A 57 0.66 -13.81 23.15
C ILE A 57 0.11 -15.11 23.75
N GLU A 58 -1.18 -15.40 23.52
CA GLU A 58 -1.83 -16.65 23.96
C GLU A 58 -1.94 -17.68 22.81
N SER A 59 -1.11 -17.56 21.77
CA SER A 59 -1.16 -18.42 20.59
C SER A 59 -2.48 -18.37 19.80
N ASN A 60 -3.22 -17.26 19.89
CA ASN A 60 -4.45 -17.04 19.11
C ASN A 60 -4.13 -16.23 17.83
N PHE A 61 -4.22 -16.87 16.68
CA PHE A 61 -3.88 -16.29 15.37
C PHE A 61 -5.08 -16.26 14.41
N GLY A 62 -6.22 -15.75 14.89
CA GLY A 62 -7.43 -15.64 14.08
C GLY A 62 -7.28 -14.70 12.88
N LEU A 63 -7.53 -15.18 11.67
CA LEU A 63 -7.47 -14.41 10.43
C LEU A 63 -8.69 -13.52 10.21
N LEU A 64 -9.86 -13.93 10.74
CA LEU A 64 -11.12 -13.20 10.59
C LEU A 64 -11.04 -11.73 11.04
N PRO A 65 -10.51 -11.39 12.23
CA PRO A 65 -10.38 -9.98 12.63
C PRO A 65 -9.41 -9.19 11.74
N LEU A 66 -8.38 -9.82 11.16
CA LEU A 66 -7.45 -9.15 10.24
C LEU A 66 -8.12 -8.81 8.91
N ILE A 67 -8.83 -9.78 8.32
CA ILE A 67 -9.58 -9.60 7.08
C ILE A 67 -10.72 -8.60 7.31
N GLY A 68 -11.52 -8.82 8.36
CA GLY A 68 -12.64 -7.95 8.73
C GLY A 68 -12.19 -6.51 9.00
N GLY A 69 -11.11 -6.33 9.77
CA GLY A 69 -10.52 -5.01 10.00
C GLY A 69 -10.07 -4.34 8.71
N THR A 70 -9.41 -5.08 7.82
CA THR A 70 -8.99 -4.56 6.51
C THR A 70 -10.19 -4.12 5.67
N VAL A 71 -11.25 -4.94 5.60
CA VAL A 71 -12.46 -4.63 4.83
C VAL A 71 -13.17 -3.40 5.40
N VAL A 72 -13.39 -3.35 6.71
CA VAL A 72 -14.05 -2.22 7.38
C VAL A 72 -13.28 -0.92 7.18
N VAL A 73 -11.95 -0.94 7.37
CA VAL A 73 -11.11 0.25 7.17
C VAL A 73 -11.08 0.65 5.70
N THR A 74 -10.97 -0.30 4.76
CA THR A 74 -10.92 0.00 3.32
C THR A 74 -12.23 0.62 2.84
N ILE A 75 -13.38 0.02 3.19
CA ILE A 75 -14.69 0.54 2.82
C ILE A 75 -14.94 1.89 3.49
N GLY A 76 -14.65 1.99 4.80
CA GLY A 76 -14.78 3.24 5.54
C GLY A 76 -13.96 4.36 4.92
N ALA A 77 -12.69 4.11 4.60
CA ALA A 77 -11.83 5.08 3.93
C ALA A 77 -12.35 5.44 2.52
N ALA A 78 -12.78 4.46 1.74
CA ALA A 78 -13.28 4.67 0.38
C ALA A 78 -14.52 5.56 0.33
N ILE A 79 -15.44 5.41 1.29
CA ILE A 79 -16.66 6.24 1.41
C ILE A 79 -16.33 7.73 1.49
N PHE A 80 -15.24 8.11 2.16
CA PHE A 80 -14.83 9.52 2.27
C PHE A 80 -13.86 9.93 1.16
N ALA A 81 -12.86 9.08 0.87
CA ALA A 81 -11.79 9.40 -0.07
C ALA A 81 -12.29 9.52 -1.52
N ILE A 82 -13.22 8.65 -1.95
CA ILE A 82 -13.71 8.64 -3.32
C ILE A 82 -14.50 9.92 -3.65
N PRO A 83 -15.54 10.31 -2.87
CA PRO A 83 -16.29 11.52 -3.18
C PRO A 83 -15.43 12.79 -3.12
N LEU A 84 -14.56 12.91 -2.10
CA LEU A 84 -13.69 14.07 -1.95
C LEU A 84 -12.63 14.15 -3.05
N GLY A 85 -12.00 13.01 -3.38
CA GLY A 85 -11.02 12.92 -4.45
C GLY A 85 -11.62 13.24 -5.81
N LEU A 86 -12.81 12.70 -6.09
CA LEU A 86 -13.53 12.97 -7.34
C LEU A 86 -13.98 14.44 -7.43
N ALA A 87 -14.56 14.99 -6.36
CA ALA A 87 -14.97 16.39 -6.33
C ALA A 87 -13.77 17.34 -6.54
N THR A 88 -12.64 17.04 -5.91
CA THR A 88 -11.40 17.81 -6.08
C THR A 88 -10.87 17.71 -7.51
N ALA A 89 -10.88 16.52 -8.11
CA ALA A 89 -10.46 16.32 -9.50
C ALA A 89 -11.35 17.10 -10.48
N ILE A 90 -12.68 17.03 -10.31
CA ILE A 90 -13.64 17.78 -11.14
C ILE A 90 -13.43 19.30 -10.96
N TYR A 91 -13.28 19.78 -9.73
CA TYR A 91 -13.06 21.20 -9.47
C TYR A 91 -11.79 21.70 -10.18
N ILE A 92 -10.66 21.02 -10.06
CA ILE A 92 -9.41 21.42 -10.70
C ILE A 92 -9.52 21.37 -12.24
N ALA A 93 -10.21 20.34 -12.77
CA ALA A 93 -10.33 20.10 -14.20
C ALA A 93 -11.29 21.06 -14.92
N GLU A 94 -12.42 21.40 -14.30
CA GLU A 94 -13.52 22.09 -14.99
C GLU A 94 -13.83 23.48 -14.42
N ILE A 95 -13.62 23.70 -13.12
CA ILE A 95 -14.15 24.90 -12.43
C ILE A 95 -13.03 25.87 -12.07
N ALA A 96 -11.84 25.38 -11.74
CA ALA A 96 -10.76 26.18 -11.18
C ALA A 96 -10.20 27.20 -12.19
N PRO A 97 -10.05 28.50 -11.80
CA PRO A 97 -9.37 29.49 -12.62
C PRO A 97 -7.89 29.13 -12.80
N ARG A 98 -7.26 29.64 -13.88
CA ARG A 98 -5.87 29.29 -14.27
C ARG A 98 -4.87 29.35 -13.11
N TRP A 99 -4.88 30.43 -12.33
CA TRP A 99 -3.95 30.61 -11.21
C TRP A 99 -4.12 29.54 -10.13
N ALA A 100 -5.36 29.14 -9.83
CA ALA A 100 -5.64 28.12 -8.82
C ALA A 100 -5.22 26.73 -9.32
N ARG A 101 -5.46 26.43 -10.59
CA ARG A 101 -5.03 25.16 -11.22
C ARG A 101 -3.51 25.00 -11.18
N GLU A 102 -2.75 26.06 -11.45
CA GLU A 102 -1.29 26.04 -11.43
C GLU A 102 -0.69 25.78 -10.04
N ILE A 103 -1.44 26.06 -8.96
CA ILE A 103 -1.02 25.78 -7.58
C ILE A 103 -1.54 24.42 -7.11
N LEU A 104 -2.83 24.15 -7.32
CA LEU A 104 -3.50 22.96 -6.79
C LEU A 104 -3.00 21.67 -7.45
N LYS A 105 -2.75 21.70 -8.76
CA LYS A 105 -2.35 20.49 -9.49
C LYS A 105 -0.98 19.96 -9.04
N PRO A 106 0.10 20.77 -9.00
CA PRO A 106 1.38 20.31 -8.43
C PRO A 106 1.26 19.86 -6.98
N LEU A 107 0.43 20.53 -6.17
CA LEU A 107 0.26 20.18 -4.76
C LEU A 107 -0.37 18.78 -4.60
N VAL A 108 -1.39 18.46 -5.39
CA VAL A 108 -2.00 17.11 -5.42
C VAL A 108 -1.00 16.07 -5.93
N GLU A 109 -0.22 16.38 -6.98
CA GLU A 109 0.81 15.48 -7.50
C GLU A 109 1.90 15.19 -6.46
N VAL A 110 2.35 16.21 -5.72
CA VAL A 110 3.32 16.06 -4.62
C VAL A 110 2.74 15.22 -3.48
N LEU A 111 1.49 15.46 -3.09
CA LEU A 111 0.81 14.67 -2.06
C LEU A 111 0.67 13.20 -2.48
N GLY A 112 0.37 12.93 -3.76
CA GLY A 112 0.33 11.58 -4.31
C GLY A 112 1.70 10.90 -4.43
N GLY A 113 2.77 11.68 -4.48
CA GLY A 113 4.15 11.19 -4.48
C GLY A 113 4.74 10.90 -3.10
N LEU A 114 4.04 11.23 -2.01
CA LEU A 114 4.53 10.96 -0.66
C LEU A 114 4.64 9.44 -0.40
N PRO A 115 5.72 8.96 0.26
CA PRO A 115 5.83 7.56 0.63
C PRO A 115 4.68 7.12 1.53
N SER A 116 4.03 6.00 1.19
CA SER A 116 2.90 5.45 1.97
C SER A 116 3.27 5.20 3.44
N VAL A 117 4.51 4.78 3.71
CA VAL A 117 5.03 4.55 5.07
C VAL A 117 5.02 5.84 5.90
N MET A 118 5.37 6.99 5.31
CA MET A 118 5.37 8.27 6.03
C MET A 118 3.95 8.71 6.40
N LEU A 119 3.00 8.56 5.48
CA LEU A 119 1.58 8.87 5.72
C LEU A 119 0.99 7.98 6.82
N GLY A 120 1.30 6.68 6.80
CA GLY A 120 0.88 5.74 7.84
C GLY A 120 1.46 6.08 9.21
N PHE A 121 2.75 6.45 9.27
CA PHE A 121 3.40 6.86 10.51
C PHE A 121 2.81 8.15 11.09
N LEU A 122 2.53 9.15 10.24
CA LEU A 122 1.82 10.38 10.65
C LEU A 122 0.43 10.07 11.21
N GLY A 123 -0.30 9.16 10.56
CA GLY A 123 -1.59 8.67 11.06
C GLY A 123 -1.47 8.11 12.46
N ILE A 124 -0.47 7.27 12.74
CA ILE A 124 -0.23 6.73 14.08
C ILE A 124 0.09 7.86 15.07
N LEU A 125 1.05 8.72 14.76
CA LEU A 125 1.51 9.77 15.66
C LEU A 125 0.42 10.79 16.01
N VAL A 126 -0.43 11.13 15.05
CA VAL A 126 -1.48 12.15 15.25
C VAL A 126 -2.76 11.51 15.77
N VAL A 127 -3.26 10.45 15.13
CA VAL A 127 -4.58 9.87 15.43
C VAL A 127 -4.56 9.03 16.71
N THR A 128 -3.48 8.29 16.98
CA THR A 128 -3.43 7.38 18.14
C THR A 128 -3.58 8.13 19.48
N PRO A 129 -2.91 9.26 19.73
CA PRO A 129 -3.15 10.06 20.92
C PRO A 129 -4.61 10.51 21.06
N PHE A 130 -5.22 11.03 19.99
CA PHE A 130 -6.61 11.48 20.02
C PHE A 130 -7.59 10.36 20.32
N VAL A 131 -7.37 9.18 19.73
CA VAL A 131 -8.18 7.99 20.01
C VAL A 131 -8.02 7.60 21.48
N ARG A 132 -6.78 7.48 21.98
CA ARG A 132 -6.51 7.06 23.37
C ARG A 132 -7.11 8.00 24.42
N THR A 133 -7.21 9.30 24.14
CA THR A 133 -7.75 10.26 25.10
C THR A 133 -9.27 10.40 25.05
N THR A 134 -9.90 10.04 23.93
CA THR A 134 -11.33 10.32 23.66
C THR A 134 -12.20 9.06 23.68
N LEU A 135 -11.61 7.90 23.37
CA LEU A 135 -12.23 6.58 23.36
C LEU A 135 -11.53 5.67 24.38
#